data_AF-A0A1I0X4J7-F1
#
_entry.id   AF-A0A1I0X4J7-F1
#
_cell.length_a   1.000
_cell.length_b   1.000
_cell.length_c   1.000
_cell.angle_alpha   90.00
_cell.angle_beta   90.00
_cell.angle_gamma   90.00
#
_symmetry.space_group_name_H-M   'P 1'
#
loop_
_entity.id
_entity.type
_entity.pdbx_description
1 polymer ?
#
loop_
_entity_poly.entity_id
_entity_poly.type
_entity_poly.pdbx_seq_one_letter_code
_entity_poly.pdbx_strand_id
1 'polypeptide(L)'
;MEMIGNVLAVIGTVGFIGAMWILFGYLYFKKGSLKKGFLLLFASLLLVAGGVVVGVQGEWSNVEKGISLPKDVIQIVETTSVEEATQEQQAKVGGCVLLKINENDWTKYKDKIMQYYVAWQKSLNDQANDETLKIEFQNLRKKALLN
;
A
#
# COMPACT_ATOMS: atom_id res chain seq x y z
N MET A 1 3.29 -11.21 -7.18
CA MET A 1 3.85 -11.02 -8.54
C MET A 1 4.28 -9.57 -8.78
N GLU A 2 3.69 -8.59 -8.09
CA GLU A 2 4.06 -7.16 -8.18
C GLU A 2 5.48 -6.84 -7.68
N MET A 3 5.94 -7.51 -6.62
CA MET A 3 7.25 -7.25 -6.00
C MET A 3 8.44 -7.55 -6.95
N ILE A 4 8.33 -8.58 -7.79
CA ILE A 4 9.37 -8.96 -8.77
C ILE A 4 9.39 -7.97 -9.95
N GLY A 5 8.22 -7.47 -10.36
CA GLY A 5 8.10 -6.44 -11.40
C GLY A 5 8.78 -5.14 -11.00
N ASN A 6 8.58 -4.70 -9.76
CA ASN A 6 9.24 -3.49 -9.24
C ASN A 6 10.76 -3.67 -9.12
N VAL A 7 11.25 -4.82 -8.66
CA VAL A 7 12.70 -5.08 -8.55
C VAL A 7 13.38 -5.10 -9.93
N LEU A 8 12.75 -5.73 -10.94
CA LEU A 8 13.27 -5.73 -12.31
C LEU A 8 13.25 -4.33 -12.94
N ALA A 9 12.22 -3.52 -12.67
CA ALA A 9 12.15 -2.14 -13.14
C ALA A 9 13.26 -1.27 -12.53
N VAL A 10 13.56 -1.44 -11.23
CA VAL A 10 14.65 -0.73 -10.55
C VAL A 10 16.01 -1.14 -11.10
N ILE A 11 16.27 -2.45 -11.25
CA ILE A 11 17.53 -2.96 -11.80
C ILE A 11 17.73 -2.48 -13.25
N GLY A 12 16.68 -2.53 -14.08
CA GLY A 12 16.72 -2.04 -15.46
C GLY A 12 17.00 -0.54 -15.54
N THR A 13 16.39 0.25 -14.65
CA THR A 13 16.59 1.71 -14.60
C THR A 13 18.02 2.06 -14.18
N VAL A 14 18.56 1.41 -13.14
CA VAL A 14 19.94 1.61 -12.68
C VAL A 14 20.96 1.20 -13.77
N GLY A 15 20.72 0.07 -14.45
CA GLY A 15 21.56 -0.39 -15.57
C GLY A 15 21.54 0.58 -16.76
N PHE A 16 20.37 1.10 -17.12
CA PHE A 16 20.21 2.10 -18.18
C PHE A 16 20.92 3.41 -17.86
N ILE A 17 20.81 3.89 -16.62
CA ILE A 17 21.51 5.10 -16.16
C ILE A 17 23.03 4.90 -16.23
N GLY A 18 23.53 3.75 -15.77
CA GLY A 18 24.96 3.42 -15.85
C GLY A 18 25.48 3.36 -17.29
N ALA A 19 24.72 2.73 -18.20
CA ALA A 19 25.06 2.67 -19.62
C ALA A 19 25.07 4.06 -20.28
N MET A 20 24.07 4.90 -19.97
CA MET A 20 24.01 6.29 -20.44
C MET A 20 25.18 7.13 -19.90
N TRP A 21 25.60 6.92 -18.65
CA TRP A 21 26.77 7.57 -18.06
C TRP A 21 28.07 7.19 -18.76
N ILE A 22 28.27 5.91 -19.06
CA ILE A 22 29.45 5.44 -19.80
C ILE A 22 29.44 5.99 -21.23
N LEU A 23 28.27 5.99 -21.90
CA LEU A 23 28.12 6.48 -23.26
C LEU A 23 28.36 8.00 -23.36
N PHE A 24 27.75 8.79 -22.48
CA PHE A 24 27.94 10.24 -22.45
C PHE A 24 29.35 10.61 -21.99
N GLY A 25 29.91 9.90 -21.00
CA GLY A 25 31.31 10.06 -20.61
C GLY A 25 32.23 9.83 -21.81
N TYR A 26 32.10 8.69 -22.49
CA TYR A 26 32.93 8.37 -23.65
C TYR A 26 32.80 9.40 -24.79
N LEU A 27 31.58 9.83 -25.12
CA LEU A 27 31.34 10.80 -26.20
C LEU A 27 31.86 12.21 -25.84
N TYR A 28 31.71 12.65 -24.59
CA TYR A 28 32.12 14.01 -24.19
C TYR A 28 33.63 14.12 -23.94
N PHE A 29 34.25 13.11 -23.33
CA PHE A 29 35.70 13.14 -23.11
C PHE A 29 36.50 12.95 -24.41
N LYS A 30 35.92 12.30 -25.43
CA LYS A 30 36.58 12.09 -26.73
C LYS A 30 36.47 13.28 -27.69
N LYS A 31 35.47 14.16 -27.57
CA LYS A 31 35.21 15.27 -28.53
C LYS A 31 34.92 16.65 -27.91
N GLY A 32 34.82 16.80 -26.59
CA GLY A 32 34.37 18.04 -25.93
C GLY A 32 35.27 18.51 -24.79
N SER A 33 34.99 19.72 -24.25
CA SER A 33 35.72 20.24 -23.10
C SER A 33 35.28 19.58 -21.79
N LEU A 34 36.25 19.22 -20.96
CA LEU A 34 36.09 18.63 -19.62
C LEU A 34 34.98 19.29 -18.78
N LYS A 35 34.89 20.63 -18.83
CA LYS A 35 33.89 21.43 -18.10
C LYS A 35 32.45 21.13 -18.56
N LYS A 36 32.22 20.96 -19.87
CA LYS A 36 30.89 20.67 -20.42
C LYS A 36 30.46 19.23 -20.12
N GLY A 37 31.40 18.29 -20.15
CA GLY A 37 31.14 16.90 -19.76
C GLY A 37 30.73 16.76 -18.29
N PHE A 38 31.43 17.45 -17.39
CA PHE A 38 31.09 17.43 -15.96
C PHE A 38 29.73 18.06 -15.67
N LEU A 39 29.39 19.18 -16.33
CA LEU A 39 28.09 19.84 -16.18
C LEU A 39 26.92 18.92 -16.59
N LEU A 40 27.08 18.18 -17.68
CA LEU A 40 26.08 17.23 -18.17
C LEU A 40 25.95 16.00 -17.28
N LEU A 41 27.06 15.47 -16.78
CA LEU A 41 27.02 14.40 -15.78
C LEU A 41 26.26 14.85 -14.53
N PHE A 42 26.54 16.07 -14.04
CA PHE A 42 25.83 16.63 -12.91
C PHE A 42 24.33 16.83 -13.18
N ALA A 43 23.97 17.36 -14.35
CA ALA A 43 22.58 17.52 -14.76
C ALA A 43 21.85 16.17 -14.88
N SER A 44 22.52 15.14 -15.40
CA SER A 44 21.96 13.78 -15.48
C SER A 44 21.75 13.16 -14.10
N LEU A 45 22.67 13.40 -13.16
CA LEU A 45 22.55 12.94 -11.78
C LEU A 45 21.32 13.58 -11.11
N LEU A 46 21.13 14.88 -11.32
CA LEU A 46 19.99 15.61 -10.78
C LEU A 46 18.66 15.12 -11.36
N LEU A 47 18.60 14.82 -12.67
CA LEU A 47 17.41 14.27 -13.31
C LEU A 47 17.05 12.88 -12.75
N VAL A 48 18.06 12.02 -12.56
CA VAL A 48 17.87 10.70 -11.95
C VAL A 48 17.41 10.83 -10.50
N ALA A 49 18.10 11.64 -9.70
CA ALA A 49 17.75 11.85 -8.29
C ALA A 49 16.34 12.44 -8.14
N GLY A 50 15.97 13.41 -8.99
CA GLY A 50 14.62 13.98 -9.03
C GLY A 50 13.55 12.94 -9.38
N GLY A 51 13.80 12.12 -10.40
CA GLY A 51 12.88 11.03 -10.79
C GLY A 51 12.68 10.00 -9.69
N VAL A 52 13.75 9.60 -9.00
CA VAL A 52 13.68 8.66 -7.87
C VAL A 52 12.92 9.27 -6.69
N VAL A 53 13.18 10.55 -6.35
CA VAL A 53 12.48 11.23 -5.25
C VAL A 53 10.97 11.34 -5.53
N VAL A 54 10.58 11.72 -6.76
CA VAL A 54 9.16 11.82 -7.14
C VAL A 54 8.48 10.45 -7.13
N GLY A 55 9.16 9.41 -7.64
CA GLY A 55 8.66 8.04 -7.60
C GLY A 55 8.44 7.51 -6.18
N VAL A 56 9.44 7.69 -5.31
CA VAL A 56 9.37 7.28 -3.91
C VAL A 56 8.32 8.07 -3.14
N GLN A 57 8.21 9.39 -3.32
CA GLN A 57 7.15 10.19 -2.71
C GLN A 57 5.75 9.78 -3.18
N GLY A 58 5.60 9.42 -4.46
CA GLY A 58 4.35 8.91 -5.00
C GLY A 58 3.92 7.57 -4.40
N GLU A 59 4.86 6.64 -4.24
CA GLU A 59 4.60 5.35 -3.58
C GLU A 59 4.25 5.54 -2.09
N TRP A 60 4.99 6.40 -1.38
CA TRP A 60 4.72 6.70 0.03
C TRP A 60 3.35 7.35 0.24
N SER A 61 2.97 8.30 -0.63
CA SER A 61 1.63 8.92 -0.59
C SER A 61 0.49 7.91 -0.81
N ASN A 62 0.71 6.90 -1.64
CA ASN A 62 -0.28 5.85 -1.89
C ASN A 62 -0.37 4.86 -0.73
N VAL A 63 0.75 4.52 -0.08
CA VAL A 63 0.76 3.69 1.14
C VAL A 63 0.08 4.43 2.30
N GLU A 64 0.28 5.74 2.40
CA GLU A 64 -0.32 6.58 3.45
C GLU A 64 -1.86 6.66 3.34
N LYS A 65 -2.40 6.62 2.12
CA LYS A 65 -3.84 6.63 1.85
C LYS A 65 -4.56 5.33 2.20
N GLY A 66 -3.83 4.26 2.49
CA GLY A 66 -4.40 2.95 2.79
C GLY A 66 -4.92 2.21 1.56
N ILE A 67 -5.27 0.93 1.75
CA ILE A 67 -5.75 0.05 0.68
C ILE A 67 -7.27 0.14 0.52
N SER A 68 -7.77 -0.16 -0.67
CA SER A 68 -9.21 -0.38 -0.86
C SER A 68 -9.66 -1.71 -0.26
N LEU A 69 -10.93 -1.74 0.14
CA LEU A 69 -11.56 -2.98 0.58
C LEU A 69 -11.61 -3.99 -0.58
N PRO A 70 -11.22 -5.26 -0.36
CA PRO A 70 -11.32 -6.30 -1.38
C PRO A 70 -12.75 -6.46 -1.91
N LYS A 71 -12.91 -6.69 -3.22
CA LYS A 71 -14.23 -6.74 -3.88
C LYS A 71 -15.15 -7.84 -3.34
N ASP A 72 -14.55 -8.97 -2.99
CA ASP A 72 -15.22 -10.11 -2.36
C ASP A 72 -15.73 -9.76 -0.95
N VAL A 73 -14.98 -8.98 -0.18
CA VAL A 73 -15.45 -8.44 1.12
C VAL A 73 -16.62 -7.49 0.91
N ILE A 74 -16.53 -6.57 -0.07
CA ILE A 74 -17.63 -5.66 -0.41
C ILE A 74 -18.88 -6.45 -0.79
N GLN A 75 -18.74 -7.49 -1.62
CA GLN A 75 -19.86 -8.33 -2.02
C GLN A 75 -20.54 -8.96 -0.81
N ILE A 76 -19.78 -9.61 0.09
CA ILE A 76 -20.34 -10.22 1.31
C ILE A 76 -21.10 -9.18 2.14
N VAL A 77 -20.49 -8.01 2.35
CA VAL A 77 -21.06 -6.91 3.14
C VAL A 77 -22.35 -6.34 2.54
N GLU A 78 -22.49 -6.37 1.21
CA GLU A 78 -23.66 -5.84 0.51
C GLU A 78 -24.78 -6.89 0.30
N THR A 79 -24.45 -8.18 0.18
CA THR A 79 -25.42 -9.23 -0.17
C THR A 79 -25.81 -10.16 0.96
N THR A 80 -25.00 -10.27 2.02
CA THR A 80 -25.18 -11.26 3.08
C THR A 80 -25.40 -10.55 4.42
N SER A 81 -26.39 -10.99 5.19
CA SER A 81 -26.58 -10.52 6.57
C SER A 81 -25.54 -11.16 7.49
N VAL A 82 -25.29 -10.53 8.64
CA VAL A 82 -24.28 -11.00 9.60
C VAL A 82 -24.65 -12.39 10.13
N GLU A 83 -25.95 -12.62 10.32
CA GLU A 83 -26.54 -13.83 10.89
C GLU A 83 -26.54 -15.01 9.89
N GLU A 84 -26.63 -14.72 8.59
CA GLU A 84 -26.57 -15.72 7.53
C GLU A 84 -25.13 -16.02 7.08
N ALA A 85 -24.18 -15.15 7.43
CA ALA A 85 -22.78 -15.32 7.08
C ALA A 85 -22.15 -16.50 7.86
N THR A 86 -21.42 -17.33 7.13
CA THR A 86 -20.59 -18.38 7.75
C THR A 86 -19.50 -17.76 8.63
N GLN A 87 -18.98 -18.53 9.59
CA GLN A 87 -17.87 -18.08 10.44
C GLN A 87 -16.64 -17.61 9.63
N GLU A 88 -16.34 -18.25 8.50
CA GLU A 88 -15.25 -17.85 7.61
C GLU A 88 -15.52 -16.48 6.95
N GLN A 89 -16.74 -16.25 6.49
CA GLN A 89 -17.14 -14.95 5.94
C GLN A 89 -17.14 -13.86 7.01
N GLN A 90 -17.60 -14.19 8.22
CA GLN A 90 -17.52 -13.31 9.40
C GLN A 90 -16.08 -12.91 9.71
N ALA A 91 -15.17 -13.87 9.75
CA ALA A 91 -13.74 -13.64 9.97
C ALA A 91 -13.12 -12.78 8.84
N LYS A 92 -13.49 -13.07 7.59
CA LYS A 92 -12.95 -12.39 6.42
C LYS A 92 -13.31 -10.91 6.38
N VAL A 93 -14.58 -10.58 6.65
CA VAL A 93 -15.05 -9.19 6.72
C VAL A 93 -14.54 -8.53 7.99
N GLY A 94 -14.74 -9.15 9.16
CA GLY A 94 -14.36 -8.60 10.46
C GLY A 94 -12.85 -8.36 10.60
N GLY A 95 -12.03 -9.23 10.00
CA GLY A 95 -10.57 -9.11 9.96
C GLY A 95 -10.06 -7.89 9.19
N CYS A 96 -10.89 -7.25 8.35
CA CYS A 96 -10.51 -6.00 7.68
C CYS A 96 -10.20 -4.86 8.65
N VAL A 97 -10.63 -4.93 9.91
CA VAL A 97 -10.24 -3.96 10.96
C VAL A 97 -8.72 -3.87 11.18
N LEU A 98 -8.00 -4.95 10.88
CA LEU A 98 -6.55 -5.04 11.03
C LEU A 98 -5.79 -4.38 9.87
N LEU A 99 -6.49 -4.04 8.79
CA LEU A 99 -5.91 -3.45 7.59
C LEU A 99 -6.05 -1.92 7.63
N LYS A 100 -5.05 -1.22 7.07
CA LYS A 100 -5.13 0.21 6.82
C LYS A 100 -6.02 0.48 5.61
N ILE A 101 -7.34 0.33 5.79
CA ILE A 101 -8.32 0.65 4.74
C ILE A 101 -8.41 2.17 4.56
N ASN A 102 -8.51 2.59 3.29
CA ASN A 102 -8.70 3.99 2.92
C ASN A 102 -9.95 4.61 3.58
N GLU A 103 -9.96 5.93 3.73
CA GLU A 103 -11.00 6.62 4.49
C GLU A 103 -12.40 6.51 3.86
N ASN A 104 -12.48 6.46 2.52
CA ASN A 104 -13.75 6.38 1.80
C ASN A 104 -14.46 5.05 2.07
N ASP A 105 -13.76 3.94 1.86
CA ASP A 105 -14.29 2.60 2.08
C ASP A 105 -14.53 2.34 3.57
N TRP A 106 -13.62 2.83 4.43
CA TRP A 106 -13.80 2.74 5.88
C TRP A 106 -15.07 3.44 6.34
N THR A 107 -15.30 4.68 5.90
CA THR A 107 -16.49 5.45 6.28
C THR A 107 -17.78 4.79 5.80
N LYS A 108 -17.76 4.17 4.60
CA LYS A 108 -18.93 3.48 4.05
C LYS A 108 -19.25 2.17 4.77
N TYR A 109 -18.24 1.38 5.14
CA TYR A 109 -18.46 -0.01 5.59
C TYR A 109 -18.13 -0.28 7.06
N LYS A 110 -17.55 0.67 7.81
CA LYS A 110 -17.10 0.47 9.21
C LYS A 110 -18.12 -0.23 10.11
N ASP A 111 -19.39 0.15 10.01
CA ASP A 111 -20.43 -0.34 10.93
C ASP A 111 -20.75 -1.80 10.64
N LYS A 112 -20.80 -2.17 9.35
CA LYS A 112 -20.95 -3.56 8.93
C LYS A 112 -19.72 -4.39 9.29
N ILE A 113 -18.51 -3.89 9.05
CA ILE A 113 -17.26 -4.57 9.43
C ILE A 113 -17.23 -4.83 10.94
N MET A 114 -17.68 -3.87 11.76
CA MET A 114 -17.79 -4.02 13.21
C MET A 114 -18.82 -5.08 13.61
N GLN A 115 -19.99 -5.12 12.97
CA GLN A 115 -20.98 -6.17 13.23
C GLN A 115 -20.46 -7.57 12.89
N TYR A 116 -19.82 -7.70 11.72
CA TYR A 116 -19.17 -8.95 11.30
C TYR A 116 -18.04 -9.34 12.26
N TYR A 117 -17.25 -8.39 12.76
CA TYR A 117 -16.23 -8.64 13.78
C TYR A 117 -16.82 -9.15 15.10
N VAL A 118 -17.87 -8.50 15.60
CA VAL A 118 -18.52 -8.93 16.86
C VAL A 118 -19.12 -10.34 16.71
N ALA A 119 -19.80 -10.62 15.60
CA ALA A 119 -20.35 -11.93 15.31
C ALA A 119 -19.26 -13.00 15.19
N TRP A 120 -18.15 -12.67 14.50
CA TRP A 120 -16.99 -13.55 14.40
C TRP A 120 -16.41 -13.86 15.78
N GLN A 121 -16.20 -12.87 16.63
CA GLN A 121 -15.64 -13.09 17.98
C GLN A 121 -16.59 -13.89 18.87
N LYS A 122 -17.90 -13.66 18.76
CA LYS A 122 -18.92 -14.46 19.47
C LYS A 122 -19.01 -15.90 18.97
N SER A 123 -18.75 -16.13 17.69
CA SER A 123 -18.69 -17.50 17.15
C SER A 123 -17.53 -18.32 17.74
N LEU A 124 -16.48 -17.64 18.23
CA LEU A 124 -15.32 -18.25 18.89
C LEU A 124 -15.50 -18.34 20.41
N ASN A 125 -16.18 -17.35 21.00
CA ASN A 125 -16.49 -17.29 22.43
C ASN A 125 -17.86 -16.63 22.63
N ASP A 126 -18.89 -17.44 22.89
CA ASP A 126 -20.27 -17.02 23.06
C ASP A 126 -20.51 -16.14 24.29
N GLN A 127 -19.62 -16.21 25.29
CA GLN A 127 -19.67 -15.38 26.50
C GLN A 127 -19.00 -14.00 26.34
N ALA A 128 -18.42 -13.72 25.18
CA ALA A 128 -17.75 -12.44 24.93
C ALA A 128 -18.76 -11.27 24.95
N ASN A 129 -18.45 -10.24 25.74
CA ASN A 129 -19.28 -9.06 25.90
C ASN A 129 -19.18 -8.12 24.68
N ASP A 130 -20.32 -7.73 24.10
CA ASP A 130 -20.42 -6.87 22.92
C ASP A 130 -19.72 -5.53 23.05
N GLU A 131 -19.84 -4.87 24.21
CA GLU A 131 -19.21 -3.57 24.43
C GLU A 131 -17.70 -3.70 24.46
N THR A 132 -17.18 -4.76 25.09
CA THR A 132 -15.75 -5.05 25.12
C THR A 132 -15.22 -5.31 23.72
N LEU A 133 -15.94 -6.09 22.91
CA LEU A 133 -15.58 -6.37 21.52
C LEU A 133 -15.60 -5.10 20.64
N LYS A 134 -16.56 -4.20 20.85
CA LYS A 134 -16.62 -2.91 20.14
C LYS A 134 -15.45 -1.99 20.53
N ILE A 135 -15.08 -1.96 21.81
CA ILE A 135 -13.90 -1.21 22.28
C ILE A 135 -12.62 -1.79 21.68
N GLU A 136 -12.49 -3.12 21.66
CA GLU A 136 -11.36 -3.78 21.04
C GLU A 136 -11.27 -3.46 19.54
N PHE A 137 -12.40 -3.53 18.82
CA PHE A 137 -12.47 -3.15 17.41
C PHE A 137 -11.93 -1.73 17.16
N GLN A 138 -12.33 -0.75 17.99
CA GLN A 138 -11.82 0.62 17.87
C GLN A 138 -10.31 0.70 18.15
N ASN A 139 -9.81 -0.07 19.11
CA ASN A 139 -8.38 -0.14 19.41
C ASN A 139 -7.58 -0.80 18.28
N LEU A 140 -8.12 -1.85 17.66
CA LEU A 140 -7.53 -2.49 16.48
C LEU A 140 -7.46 -1.52 15.30
N ARG A 141 -8.53 -0.75 15.06
CA ARG A 141 -8.50 0.29 14.02
C ARG A 141 -7.43 1.35 14.29
N LYS A 142 -7.31 1.83 15.53
CA LYS A 142 -6.25 2.79 15.89
C LYS A 142 -4.87 2.22 15.62
N LYS A 143 -4.62 0.96 15.98
CA LYS A 143 -3.34 0.27 15.68
C LYS A 143 -3.09 0.15 14.18
N ALA A 144 -4.10 -0.21 13.40
CA ALA A 144 -4.00 -0.35 11.95
C ALA A 144 -3.69 0.99 11.23
N LEU A 145 -4.08 2.13 11.82
CA LEU A 145 -3.78 3.45 11.28
C LEU A 145 -2.36 3.94 11.61
N LEU A 146 -1.77 3.42 12.69
CA LEU A 146 -0.42 3.76 13.15
C LEU A 146 0.67 2.95 12.44
N ASN A 147 0.30 1.81 11.86
CA ASN A 147 1.15 0.99 10.99
C ASN A 147 1.09 1.47 9.52
#